data_AF-A0A0Q7KMK2-F1
#
_entry.id   AF-A0A0Q7KMK2-F1
#
_cell.length_a   1.000
_cell.length_b   1.000
_cell.length_c   1.000
_cell.angle_alpha   90.00
_cell.angle_beta   90.00
_cell.angle_gamma   90.00
#
_symmetry.space_group_name_H-M   'P 1'
#
loop_
_entity.id
_entity.type
_entity.pdbx_description
1 polymer ?
#
loop_
_entity_poly.entity_id
_entity_poly.type
_entity_poly.pdbx_seq_one_letter_code
_entity_poly.pdbx_strand_id
1 'polypeptide(L)'
;MPTEHVLLAGDVADLPGIVAALAWLPADAYGQVLIEAGVDDELPLLAAPLRVTVHRVERSPQGDGVAAARAVAAWVEEWIPDEIDDRRTVSIWVGERVEPSCPRINALVERL
;
A
#
# COMPACT_ATOMS: atom_id res chain seq x y z
N MET A 1 2.28 -22.17 -3.17
CA MET A 1 2.75 -21.00 -2.40
C MET A 1 1.51 -20.32 -1.83
N PRO A 2 1.57 -19.76 -0.61
CA PRO A 2 0.48 -18.93 -0.10
C PRO A 2 0.20 -17.78 -1.07
N THR A 3 -1.06 -17.38 -1.21
CA THR A 3 -1.41 -16.25 -2.08
C THR A 3 -0.91 -14.97 -1.44
N GLU A 4 -0.06 -14.23 -2.15
CA GLU A 4 0.47 -12.95 -1.66
C GLU A 4 -0.61 -11.86 -1.76
N HIS A 5 -0.92 -11.25 -0.63
CA HIS A 5 -1.81 -10.10 -0.48
C HIS A 5 -0.95 -8.88 -0.23
N VAL A 6 -1.07 -7.85 -1.06
CA VAL A 6 -0.18 -6.70 -1.01
C VAL A 6 -0.92 -5.38 -0.83
N LEU A 7 -0.32 -4.51 -0.03
CA LEU A 7 -0.65 -3.09 0.00
C LEU A 7 0.64 -2.29 -0.18
N LEU A 8 0.71 -1.51 -1.27
CA LEU A 8 1.78 -0.53 -1.49
C LEU A 8 1.17 0.87 -1.35
N ALA A 9 1.70 1.72 -0.49
CA ALA A 9 1.17 3.07 -0.30
C ALA A 9 2.27 4.12 -0.29
N GLY A 10 2.06 5.25 -0.94
CA GLY A 10 3.02 6.34 -1.03
C GLY A 10 2.42 7.59 -1.65
N ASP A 11 3.25 8.61 -1.85
CA ASP A 11 2.93 9.78 -2.65
C ASP A 11 3.60 9.74 -4.05
N VAL A 12 3.52 10.84 -4.80
CA VAL A 12 4.16 10.96 -6.13
C VAL A 12 5.68 10.78 -6.07
N ALA A 13 6.34 11.19 -4.98
CA ALA A 13 7.79 11.03 -4.81
C ALA A 13 8.19 9.56 -4.56
N ASP A 14 7.25 8.74 -4.06
CA ASP A 14 7.44 7.32 -3.80
C ASP A 14 7.27 6.42 -5.05
N LEU A 15 6.82 6.98 -6.18
CA LEU A 15 6.59 6.25 -7.43
C LEU A 15 7.76 5.35 -7.85
N PRO A 16 9.04 5.76 -7.79
CA PRO A 16 10.15 4.86 -8.12
C PRO A 16 10.21 3.60 -7.25
N GLY A 17 9.94 3.74 -5.94
CA GLY A 17 9.88 2.63 -5.00
C GLY A 17 8.69 1.71 -5.27
N ILE A 18 7.52 2.29 -5.55
CA ILE A 18 6.30 1.55 -5.89
C ILE A 18 6.49 0.76 -7.19
N VAL A 19 7.07 1.36 -8.23
CA VAL A 19 7.38 0.69 -9.49
C VAL A 19 8.32 -0.49 -9.28
N ALA A 20 9.37 -0.29 -8.47
CA ALA A 20 10.30 -1.36 -8.14
C ALA A 20 9.58 -2.49 -7.41
N ALA A 21 8.78 -2.19 -6.39
CA ALA A 21 8.02 -3.18 -5.63
C ALA A 21 7.05 -3.98 -6.53
N LEU A 22 6.28 -3.30 -7.40
CA LEU A 22 5.38 -3.94 -8.36
C LEU A 22 6.09 -4.93 -9.29
N ALA A 23 7.31 -4.62 -9.71
CA ALA A 23 8.10 -5.48 -10.58
C ALA A 23 8.57 -6.79 -9.92
N TRP A 24 8.61 -6.82 -8.58
CA TRP A 24 8.98 -8.02 -7.81
C TRP A 24 7.80 -8.91 -7.45
N LEU A 25 6.57 -8.43 -7.62
CA LEU A 25 5.38 -9.19 -7.24
C LEU A 25 5.18 -10.41 -8.15
N PRO A 26 4.74 -11.55 -7.58
CA PRO A 26 4.33 -12.69 -8.39
C PRO A 26 3.08 -12.33 -9.21
N ALA A 27 2.92 -12.99 -10.36
CA ALA A 27 1.83 -12.69 -11.30
C ALA A 27 0.41 -12.94 -10.73
N ASP A 28 0.30 -13.79 -9.70
CA ASP A 28 -0.94 -14.12 -9.00
C ASP A 28 -1.18 -13.29 -7.73
N ALA A 29 -0.27 -12.36 -7.40
CA ALA A 29 -0.43 -11.42 -6.29
C ALA A 29 -1.78 -10.69 -6.38
N TYR A 30 -2.43 -10.54 -5.23
CA TYR A 30 -3.69 -9.83 -5.09
C TYR A 30 -3.47 -8.62 -4.22
N GLY A 31 -4.03 -7.46 -4.54
CA GLY A 31 -3.86 -6.32 -3.65
C GLY A 31 -4.15 -4.96 -4.24
N GLN A 32 -3.60 -3.96 -3.58
CA GLN A 32 -3.85 -2.56 -3.90
C GLN A 32 -2.57 -1.74 -3.82
N VAL A 33 -2.52 -0.73 -4.69
CA VAL A 33 -1.55 0.37 -4.62
C VAL A 33 -2.32 1.65 -4.35
N LEU A 34 -1.90 2.42 -3.35
CA LEU A 34 -2.50 3.70 -2.97
C LEU A 34 -1.49 4.81 -3.21
N ILE A 35 -1.79 5.72 -4.13
CA ILE A 35 -0.89 6.83 -4.47
C ILE A 35 -1.58 8.14 -4.13
N GLU A 36 -1.07 8.82 -3.12
CA GLU A 36 -1.51 10.16 -2.77
C GLU A 36 -0.99 11.17 -3.79
N ALA A 37 -1.92 11.92 -4.39
CA ALA A 37 -1.62 12.89 -5.43
C ALA A 37 -2.57 14.10 -5.34
N GLY A 38 -2.04 15.29 -5.62
CA GLY A 38 -2.81 16.52 -5.81
C GLY A 38 -3.50 16.53 -7.18
N VAL A 39 -4.58 17.30 -7.34
CA VAL A 39 -5.44 17.27 -8.56
C VAL A 39 -4.66 17.47 -9.85
N ASP A 40 -3.60 18.27 -9.81
CA ASP A 40 -2.74 18.58 -10.95
C ASP A 40 -1.55 17.61 -11.11
N ASP A 41 -1.35 16.67 -10.19
CA ASP A 41 -0.30 15.67 -10.27
C ASP A 41 -0.70 14.58 -11.28
N GLU A 42 0.07 14.47 -12.36
CA GLU A 42 -0.08 13.39 -13.33
C GLU A 42 0.55 12.09 -12.81
N LEU A 43 -0.22 11.00 -12.83
CA LEU A 43 0.26 9.67 -12.51
C LEU A 43 0.53 8.87 -13.78
N PRO A 44 1.72 8.26 -13.93
CA PRO A 44 1.98 7.37 -15.04
C PRO A 44 1.10 6.12 -14.93
N LEU A 45 0.85 5.46 -16.06
CA LEU A 45 0.28 4.12 -16.04
C LEU A 45 1.29 3.14 -15.43
N LEU A 46 0.95 2.56 -14.29
CA LEU A 46 1.80 1.58 -13.62
C LEU A 46 1.51 0.17 -14.14
N ALA A 47 2.58 -0.58 -14.41
CA ALA A 47 2.46 -2.00 -14.70
C ALA A 47 2.29 -2.76 -13.37
N ALA A 48 1.11 -3.34 -13.16
CA ALA A 48 0.78 -4.13 -11.98
C ALA A 48 0.29 -5.53 -12.38
N PRO A 49 0.43 -6.55 -11.51
CA PRO A 49 -0.24 -7.84 -11.71
C PRO A 49 -1.75 -7.67 -11.90
N LEU A 50 -2.39 -8.58 -12.63
CA LEU A 50 -3.80 -8.48 -13.03
C LEU A 50 -4.78 -8.28 -11.85
N ARG A 51 -4.42 -8.79 -10.68
CA ARG A 51 -5.24 -8.76 -9.45
C ARG A 51 -4.79 -7.68 -8.46
N VAL A 52 -3.92 -6.78 -8.89
CA VAL A 52 -3.47 -5.61 -8.12
C VAL A 52 -4.06 -4.35 -8.73
N THR A 53 -4.84 -3.60 -7.95
CA THR A 53 -5.50 -2.37 -8.41
C THR A 53 -4.73 -1.14 -7.95
N VAL A 54 -4.51 -0.17 -8.84
CA VAL A 54 -3.89 1.11 -8.50
C VAL A 54 -4.98 2.16 -8.26
N HIS A 55 -4.95 2.78 -7.09
CA HIS A 55 -5.88 3.82 -6.67
C HIS A 55 -5.15 5.12 -6.43
N ARG A 56 -5.72 6.20 -6.98
CA ARG A 56 -5.33 7.57 -6.62
C ARG A 56 -6.08 7.98 -5.35
N VAL A 57 -5.34 8.45 -4.36
CA VAL A 57 -5.87 9.06 -3.14
C VAL A 57 -5.66 10.56 -3.26
N GLU A 58 -6.70 11.35 -3.03
CA GLU A 58 -6.58 12.81 -3.10
C GLU A 58 -5.78 13.32 -1.88
N ARG A 59 -4.75 14.13 -2.16
CA ARG A 59 -3.89 14.73 -1.13
C ARG A 59 -4.70 15.46 -0.07
N SER A 60 -4.36 15.21 1.19
CA SER A 60 -5.03 15.85 2.33
C SER A 60 -4.59 17.31 2.45
N PRO A 61 -5.49 18.27 2.77
CA PRO A 61 -5.08 19.64 3.08
C PRO A 61 -4.24 19.75 4.37
N GLN A 62 -4.18 18.68 5.17
CA GLN A 62 -3.36 18.58 6.38
C GLN A 62 -1.88 18.28 6.11
N GLY A 63 -1.50 17.97 4.86
CA GLY A 63 -0.13 17.67 4.47
C GLY A 63 0.00 16.37 3.68
N ASP A 64 1.19 16.19 3.12
CA ASP A 64 1.55 15.01 2.34
C ASP A 64 1.57 13.74 3.19
N GLY A 65 1.14 12.63 2.60
CA GLY A 65 1.10 11.30 3.21
C GLY A 65 -0.06 11.08 4.19
N VAL A 66 -0.80 12.13 4.57
CA VAL A 66 -1.90 12.04 5.55
C VAL A 66 -3.09 11.25 5.01
N ALA A 67 -3.47 11.43 3.74
CA ALA A 67 -4.59 10.72 3.16
C ALA A 67 -4.20 9.26 2.86
N ALA A 68 -2.99 9.02 2.38
CA ALA A 68 -2.43 7.67 2.24
C ALA A 68 -2.38 6.94 3.59
N ALA A 69 -1.89 7.59 4.65
CA ALA A 69 -1.81 7.01 5.99
C ALA A 69 -3.18 6.55 6.52
N ARG A 70 -4.23 7.36 6.31
CA ARG A 70 -5.61 7.01 6.67
C ARG A 70 -6.13 5.83 5.85
N ALA A 71 -5.86 5.83 4.55
CA ALA A 71 -6.30 4.75 3.68
C ALA A 71 -5.61 3.42 4.03
N VAL A 72 -4.32 3.46 4.37
CA VAL A 72 -3.57 2.29 4.87
C VAL A 72 -4.15 1.78 6.18
N ALA A 73 -4.42 2.68 7.15
CA ALA A 73 -5.01 2.29 8.42
C ALA A 73 -6.38 1.60 8.24
N ALA A 74 -7.26 2.18 7.41
CA ALA A 74 -8.55 1.59 7.09
C ALA A 74 -8.43 0.22 6.42
N TRP A 75 -7.50 0.09 5.47
CA TRP A 75 -7.23 -1.18 4.80
C TRP A 75 -6.79 -2.27 5.78
N VAL A 76 -5.88 -1.93 6.71
CA VAL A 76 -5.37 -2.87 7.71
C VAL A 76 -6.45 -3.31 8.68
N GLU A 77 -7.32 -2.40 9.11
CA GLU A 77 -8.44 -2.73 9.98
C GLU A 77 -9.43 -3.69 9.30
N GLU A 78 -9.63 -3.57 7.99
CA GLU A 78 -10.55 -4.41 7.23
C GLU A 78 -9.94 -5.78 6.84
N TRP A 79 -8.70 -5.79 6.35
CA TRP A 79 -8.16 -6.95 5.63
C TRP A 79 -7.27 -7.86 6.43
N ILE A 80 -6.71 -7.39 7.55
CA ILE A 80 -5.85 -8.24 8.37
C ILE A 80 -6.75 -9.13 9.24
N PRO A 81 -6.63 -10.46 9.15
CA PRO A 81 -7.40 -11.35 10.02
C PRO A 81 -6.88 -11.27 11.47
N ASP A 82 -7.77 -11.48 12.44
CA ASP A 82 -7.39 -11.55 13.86
C ASP A 82 -6.54 -12.78 14.20
N GLU A 83 -6.59 -13.80 13.33
CA GLU A 83 -5.81 -15.03 13.41
C GLU A 83 -4.91 -15.18 12.18
N ILE A 84 -3.70 -15.71 12.37
CA ILE A 84 -2.75 -15.96 11.28
C ILE A 84 -3.32 -17.07 10.37
N ASP A 85 -3.38 -16.81 9.06
CA ASP A 85 -3.74 -17.81 8.05
C ASP A 85 -2.53 -18.17 7.19
N ASP A 86 -1.91 -19.32 7.46
CA ASP A 86 -0.70 -19.81 6.77
C ASP A 86 -0.89 -19.99 5.24
N ARG A 87 -2.13 -19.90 4.73
CA ARG A 87 -2.43 -19.94 3.29
C ARG A 87 -2.22 -18.60 2.60
N ARG A 88 -1.98 -17.52 3.34
CA ARG A 88 -1.87 -16.15 2.82
C ARG A 88 -0.70 -15.44 3.49
N THR A 89 0.05 -14.68 2.69
CA THR A 89 1.04 -13.75 3.22
C THR A 89 0.53 -12.35 2.95
N VAL A 90 0.57 -11.46 3.94
CA VAL A 90 0.20 -10.06 3.79
C VAL A 90 1.47 -9.22 3.85
N SER A 91 1.81 -8.56 2.74
CA SER A 91 2.96 -7.68 2.61
C SER A 91 2.48 -6.22 2.53
N ILE A 92 2.99 -5.35 3.40
CA ILE A 92 2.67 -3.92 3.38
C ILE A 92 3.96 -3.13 3.19
N TRP A 93 3.96 -2.24 2.22
CA TRP A 93 5.03 -1.26 2.01
C TRP A 93 4.44 0.14 2.07
N VAL A 94 5.09 1.01 2.85
CA VAL A 94 4.71 2.42 3.00
C VAL A 94 5.89 3.31 2.64
N GLY A 95 5.61 4.34 1.84
CA GLY A 95 6.55 5.40 1.48
C GLY A 95 6.91 6.29 2.66
N GLU A 96 7.97 7.08 2.50
CA GLU A 96 8.62 7.79 3.62
C GLU A 96 7.68 8.72 4.40
N ARG A 97 6.75 9.38 3.70
CA ARG A 97 5.81 10.34 4.32
C ARG A 97 4.52 9.70 4.83
N VAL A 98 4.34 8.40 4.59
CA VAL A 98 3.12 7.69 4.96
C VAL A 98 3.31 7.11 6.36
N GLU A 99 2.73 7.80 7.35
CA GLU A 99 2.74 7.37 8.77
C GLU A 99 1.36 6.87 9.20
N PRO A 100 1.03 5.59 8.92
CA PRO A 100 -0.29 5.06 9.25
C PRO A 100 -0.40 4.80 10.76
N SER A 101 -1.28 5.54 11.41
CA SER A 101 -1.58 5.34 12.83
C SER A 101 -2.69 4.30 12.99
N CYS A 102 -2.33 3.02 13.05
CA CYS A 102 -3.24 1.93 13.42
C CYS A 102 -2.57 0.97 14.42
N PRO A 103 -3.22 0.59 15.55
CA PRO A 103 -2.65 -0.33 16.53
C PRO A 103 -2.21 -1.68 15.95
N ARG A 104 -2.91 -2.18 14.92
CA ARG A 104 -2.60 -3.46 14.26
C ARG A 104 -1.32 -3.38 13.42
N ILE A 105 -1.02 -2.24 12.81
CA ILE A 105 0.24 -2.04 12.07
C ILE A 105 1.43 -2.13 13.01
N ASN A 106 1.37 -1.45 14.16
CA ASN A 106 2.44 -1.49 15.15
C ASN A 106 2.76 -2.90 15.67
N ALA A 107 1.78 -3.82 15.62
CA ALA A 107 1.96 -5.22 16.00
C ALA A 107 2.54 -6.10 14.87
N LEU A 108 2.55 -5.61 13.62
CA LEU A 108 2.96 -6.33 12.41
C LEU A 108 4.32 -5.91 11.86
N VAL A 109 4.87 -4.78 12.33
CA VAL A 109 6.20 -4.34 11.92
C VAL A 109 7.26 -5.26 12.52
N GLU A 110 7.79 -6.20 11.73
CA GLU A 110 9.16 -6.65 11.95
C GLU A 110 10.08 -5.46 11.64
N ARG A 111 10.66 -4.87 12.69
CA ARG A 111 11.69 -3.84 12.54
C ARG A 111 12.93 -4.51 11.95
N LEU A 112 13.15 -4.35 10.64
CA LEU A 112 14.43 -4.59 10.00
C LEU A 112 15.49 -3.59 10.52
#